data_AF-A0A965GCX5-F1
#
_entry.id   AF-A0A965GCX5-F1
#
_cell.length_a   1.000
_cell.length_b   1.000
_cell.length_c   1.000
_cell.angle_alpha   90.00
_cell.angle_beta   90.00
_cell.angle_gamma   90.00
#
_symmetry.space_group_name_H-M   'P 1'
#
loop_
_entity.id
_entity.type
_entity.pdbx_description
1 polymer ?
#
loop_
_entity_poly.entity_id
_entity_poly.type
_entity_poly.pdbx_seq_one_letter_code
_entity_poly.pdbx_strand_id
1 'polypeptide(L)'
;QNQRTRILEAFKSGRTTALIATDVAARGIHVDDVSLVVHVDSPESHKDYLHRAGRTARAGAEGVVVTLATHSQRRGVHGMTAKAGITLKESKVRPMDANLVSITGALEPSGVAIAAGPSKPERSHHAERKGRQSAGTSGRNHRGGRPHRAGKTKQAGGFKGRERRGAK
;
A
#
# COMPACT_ATOMS: atom_id res chain seq x y z
N GLN A 1 2.57 -1.58 -10.56
CA GLN A 1 2.57 -1.70 -9.08
C GLN A 1 3.98 -1.95 -8.52
N ASN A 2 4.82 -2.79 -9.15
CA ASN A 2 6.18 -3.12 -8.68
C ASN A 2 7.09 -1.93 -8.32
N GLN A 3 7.08 -0.85 -9.10
CA GLN A 3 7.91 0.33 -8.83
C GLN A 3 7.53 1.05 -7.52
N ARG A 4 6.23 1.12 -7.22
CA ARG A 4 5.71 1.75 -6.00
C ARG A 4 6.18 0.97 -4.77
N THR A 5 5.99 -0.35 -4.77
CA THR A 5 6.46 -1.24 -3.68
C THR A 5 7.96 -1.10 -3.45
N ARG A 6 8.75 -1.08 -4.53
CA ARG A 6 10.21 -0.95 -4.45
C ARG A 6 10.66 0.36 -3.79
N ILE A 7 10.04 1.49 -4.13
CA ILE A 7 10.35 2.79 -3.54
C ILE A 7 10.01 2.79 -2.04
N LEU A 8 8.87 2.22 -1.67
CA LEU A 8 8.47 2.11 -0.26
C LEU A 8 9.42 1.22 0.53
N GLU A 9 9.84 0.09 -0.04
CA GLU A 9 10.84 -0.78 0.59
C GLU A 9 12.18 -0.08 0.72
N ALA A 10 12.63 0.67 -0.29
CA ALA A 10 13.86 1.46 -0.22
C ALA A 10 13.78 2.52 0.87
N PHE A 11 12.64 3.20 1.01
CA PHE A 11 12.41 4.18 2.06
C PHE A 11 12.35 3.54 3.46
N LYS A 12 11.55 2.47 3.64
CA LYS A 12 11.46 1.73 4.92
C LYS A 12 12.78 1.10 5.36
N SER A 13 13.62 0.69 4.41
CA SER A 13 14.97 0.15 4.70
C SER A 13 16.03 1.24 4.93
N GLY A 14 15.67 2.53 4.85
CA GLY A 14 16.61 3.64 5.02
C GLY A 14 17.54 3.88 3.83
N ARG A 15 17.45 3.07 2.75
CA ARG A 15 18.22 3.28 1.50
C ARG A 15 17.81 4.56 0.78
N THR A 16 16.62 5.05 1.04
CA THR A 16 16.13 6.35 0.58
C THR A 16 15.72 7.16 1.80
N THR A 17 16.30 8.34 1.97
CA THR A 17 16.12 9.18 3.16
C THR A 17 14.88 10.08 3.09
N ALA A 18 14.35 10.34 1.90
CA ALA A 18 13.18 11.17 1.68
C ALA A 18 12.24 10.57 0.63
N LEU A 19 10.94 10.66 0.90
CA LEU A 19 9.88 10.26 -0.02
C LEU A 19 8.96 11.46 -0.27
N ILE A 20 8.78 11.81 -1.54
CA ILE A 20 7.86 12.87 -1.96
C ILE A 20 6.60 12.21 -2.53
N ALA A 21 5.43 12.66 -2.08
CA ALA A 21 4.15 12.15 -2.54
C ALA A 21 3.12 13.28 -2.66
N THR A 22 2.25 13.18 -3.68
CA THR A 22 1.05 14.01 -3.82
C THR A 22 -0.17 13.26 -3.27
N ASP A 23 -1.26 13.95 -2.95
CA ASP A 23 -2.47 13.34 -2.37
C ASP A 23 -3.07 12.24 -3.24
N VAL A 24 -2.97 12.37 -4.57
CA VAL A 24 -3.45 11.36 -5.52
C VAL A 24 -2.53 10.13 -5.50
N ALA A 25 -1.21 10.34 -5.46
CA ALA A 25 -0.23 9.25 -5.45
C ALA A 25 -0.16 8.52 -4.10
N ALA A 26 -0.47 9.20 -2.99
CA ALA A 26 -0.37 8.68 -1.63
C ALA A 26 -1.54 7.77 -1.22
N ARG A 27 -2.71 7.85 -1.89
CA ARG A 27 -3.86 6.99 -1.57
C ARG A 27 -3.51 5.51 -1.78
N GLY A 28 -3.54 4.71 -0.71
CA GLY A 28 -3.14 3.31 -0.72
C GLY A 28 -1.64 3.05 -0.47
N ILE A 29 -0.86 4.08 -0.14
CA ILE A 29 0.47 3.92 0.47
C ILE A 29 0.32 4.09 1.97
N HIS A 30 0.69 3.06 2.73
CA HIS A 30 0.85 3.13 4.17
C HIS A 30 2.34 3.25 4.49
N VAL A 31 2.79 4.49 4.64
CA VAL A 31 4.11 4.84 5.17
C VAL A 31 3.88 5.30 6.59
N ASP A 32 4.38 4.54 7.56
CA ASP A 32 4.33 4.90 8.96
C ASP A 32 5.75 5.00 9.50
N ASP A 33 5.84 5.36 10.77
CA ASP A 33 7.09 5.37 11.54
C ASP A 33 8.16 6.27 10.91
N VAL A 34 7.73 7.39 10.33
CA VAL A 34 8.64 8.45 9.89
C VAL A 34 8.94 9.39 11.05
N SER A 35 10.17 9.85 11.17
CA SER A 35 10.58 10.83 12.20
C SER A 35 10.14 12.26 11.88
N LEU A 36 9.96 12.56 10.58
CA LEU A 36 9.65 13.90 10.10
C LEU A 36 8.63 13.84 8.96
N VAL A 37 7.59 14.66 9.05
CA VAL A 37 6.63 14.94 7.97
C VAL A 37 6.76 16.41 7.59
N VAL A 38 6.99 16.68 6.29
CA VAL A 38 7.04 18.05 5.77
C VAL A 38 5.90 18.26 4.77
N HIS A 39 4.98 19.16 5.11
CA HIS A 39 4.01 19.68 4.15
C HIS A 39 4.70 20.80 3.36
N VAL A 40 5.09 20.48 2.12
CA VAL A 40 5.64 21.48 1.18
C VAL A 40 4.58 22.55 0.87
N ASP A 41 3.35 22.09 0.64
CA ASP A 41 2.16 22.94 0.57
C ASP A 41 1.28 22.69 1.79
N SER A 42 0.72 23.77 2.37
CA SER A 42 -0.22 23.65 3.48
C SER A 42 -1.40 22.75 3.11
N PRO A 43 -1.81 21.81 4.00
CA PRO A 43 -3.06 21.09 3.84
C PRO A 43 -4.26 22.04 3.72
N GLU A 44 -5.26 21.65 2.94
CA GLU A 44 -6.48 22.44 2.71
C GLU A 44 -7.41 22.46 3.92
N SER A 45 -7.39 21.38 4.72
CA SER A 45 -8.24 21.24 5.90
C SER A 45 -7.50 20.68 7.10
N HIS A 46 -8.08 20.88 8.29
CA HIS A 46 -7.57 20.32 9.54
C HIS A 46 -7.61 18.78 9.54
N LYS A 47 -8.56 18.16 8.83
CA LYS A 47 -8.64 16.70 8.71
C LYS A 47 -7.48 16.17 7.87
N ASP A 48 -7.17 16.84 6.77
CA ASP A 48 -6.04 16.47 5.91
C ASP A 48 -4.71 16.64 6.63
N TYR A 49 -4.57 17.73 7.40
CA TYR A 49 -3.43 17.91 8.29
C TYR A 49 -3.26 16.71 9.23
N LEU A 50 -4.32 16.32 9.95
CA LEU A 50 -4.24 15.20 10.90
C LEU A 50 -3.93 13.86 10.22
N HIS A 51 -4.50 13.59 9.04
CA HIS A 51 -4.23 12.37 8.29
C HIS A 51 -2.78 12.27 7.78
N ARG A 52 -2.19 13.41 7.37
CA ARG A 52 -0.79 13.49 6.92
C ARG A 52 0.18 13.49 8.10
N ALA A 53 -0.12 14.24 9.16
CA ALA A 53 0.66 14.27 10.40
C ALA A 53 0.67 12.92 11.11
N GLY A 54 -0.42 12.14 11.02
CA GLY A 54 -0.54 10.82 11.63
C GLY A 54 0.38 9.74 11.05
N ARG A 55 1.37 10.10 10.21
CA ARG A 55 2.44 9.23 9.71
C ARG A 55 3.64 9.16 10.65
N THR A 56 3.77 10.14 11.55
CA THR A 56 4.82 10.21 12.57
C THR A 56 4.29 9.95 13.98
N ALA A 57 5.18 9.93 14.97
CA ALA A 57 4.89 9.85 16.40
C ALA A 57 3.91 8.73 16.83
N ARG A 58 4.05 7.53 16.24
CA ARG A 58 3.23 6.36 16.58
C ARG A 58 3.91 5.50 17.64
N ALA A 59 3.10 4.69 18.33
CA ALA A 59 3.57 3.74 19.35
C ALA A 59 4.46 4.37 20.45
N GLY A 60 4.20 5.64 20.80
CA GLY A 60 4.97 6.37 21.82
C GLY A 60 6.29 6.97 21.32
N ALA A 61 6.63 6.83 20.04
CA ALA A 61 7.77 7.52 19.44
C ALA A 61 7.50 9.03 19.32
N GLU A 62 8.58 9.80 19.31
CA GLU A 62 8.53 11.23 18.98
C GLU A 62 8.53 11.45 17.47
N GLY A 63 8.02 12.61 17.05
CA GLY A 63 7.88 12.95 15.65
C GLY A 63 7.71 14.45 15.43
N VAL A 64 8.20 14.94 14.30
CA VAL A 64 8.12 16.35 13.92
C VAL A 64 7.24 16.51 12.68
N VAL A 65 6.36 17.51 12.72
CA VAL A 65 5.57 17.92 11.57
C VAL A 65 5.89 19.38 11.25
N VAL A 66 6.33 19.63 10.03
CA VAL A 66 6.62 20.98 9.52
C VAL A 66 5.64 21.30 8.41
N THR A 67 5.07 22.50 8.45
CA THR A 67 4.26 23.03 7.34
C THR A 67 4.93 24.28 6.80
N LEU A 68 5.34 24.23 5.53
CA LEU A 68 5.85 25.41 4.85
C LEU A 68 4.68 26.28 4.41
N ALA A 69 4.82 27.59 4.62
CA ALA A 69 3.78 28.55 4.28
C ALA A 69 4.40 29.88 3.89
N THR A 70 3.84 30.49 2.87
CA THR A 70 4.15 31.88 2.52
C THR A 70 3.50 32.85 3.51
N HIS A 71 3.97 34.10 3.51
CA HIS A 71 3.42 35.17 4.34
C HIS A 71 1.90 35.35 4.15
N SER A 72 1.40 35.20 2.92
CA SER A 72 -0.04 35.32 2.61
C SER A 72 -0.87 34.16 3.15
N GLN A 73 -0.30 32.95 3.21
CA GLN A 73 -0.96 31.74 3.71
C GLN A 73 -1.01 31.67 5.25
N ARG A 74 -0.20 32.48 5.95
CA ARG A 74 -0.05 32.45 7.42
C ARG A 74 -1.36 32.38 8.18
N ARG A 75 -2.33 33.26 7.87
CA ARG A 75 -3.64 33.28 8.56
C ARG A 75 -4.43 31.99 8.33
N GLY A 76 -4.40 31.45 7.12
CA GLY A 76 -5.08 30.19 6.79
C GLY A 76 -4.48 29.02 7.56
N VAL A 77 -3.15 28.94 7.62
CA VAL A 77 -2.44 27.90 8.38
C VAL A 77 -2.78 27.97 9.86
N HIS A 78 -2.69 29.16 10.48
CA HIS A 78 -3.06 29.36 11.89
C HIS A 78 -4.49 28.92 12.18
N GLY A 79 -5.46 29.29 11.32
CA GLY A 79 -6.85 28.87 11.48
C GLY A 79 -7.05 27.36 11.32
N MET A 80 -6.32 26.73 10.40
CA MET A 80 -6.37 25.28 10.17
C MET A 80 -5.75 24.50 11.35
N THR A 81 -4.58 24.91 11.85
CA THR A 81 -3.91 24.24 12.98
C THR A 81 -4.69 24.42 14.28
N ALA A 82 -5.31 25.58 14.49
CA ALA A 82 -6.21 25.80 15.63
C ALA A 82 -7.41 24.84 15.60
N LYS A 83 -8.04 24.64 14.43
CA LYS A 83 -9.11 23.64 14.24
C LYS A 83 -8.63 22.20 14.41
N ALA A 84 -7.34 21.94 14.18
CA ALA A 84 -6.71 20.65 14.46
C ALA A 84 -6.33 20.47 15.94
N GLY A 85 -6.49 21.47 16.80
CA GLY A 85 -6.09 21.43 18.21
C GLY A 85 -4.58 21.55 18.44
N ILE A 86 -3.84 22.08 17.46
CA ILE A 86 -2.37 22.16 17.49
C ILE A 86 -1.91 23.56 17.87
N THR A 87 -1.01 23.64 18.85
CA THR A 87 -0.28 24.88 19.15
C THR A 87 0.89 25.03 18.19
N LEU A 88 0.77 25.96 17.25
CA LEU A 88 1.77 26.20 16.22
C LEU A 88 2.97 26.98 16.78
N LYS A 89 4.19 26.48 16.54
CA LYS A 89 5.43 27.25 16.69
C LYS A 89 5.84 27.79 15.32
N GLU A 90 5.73 29.10 15.15
CA GLU A 90 6.07 29.77 13.89
C GLU A 90 7.53 30.22 13.89
N SER A 91 8.25 29.97 12.81
CA SER A 91 9.59 30.48 12.56
C SER A 91 9.68 31.04 11.15
N LYS A 92 10.17 32.27 11.01
CA LYS A 92 10.49 32.84 9.70
C LYS A 92 11.85 32.31 9.26
N VAL A 93 11.90 31.79 8.04
CA VAL A 93 13.09 31.14 7.49
C VAL A 93 13.32 31.56 6.04
N ARG A 94 14.58 31.52 5.62
CA ARG A 94 15.08 31.57 4.25
C ARG A 94 15.67 30.19 3.91
N PRO A 95 15.95 29.89 2.62
CA PRO A 95 16.64 28.66 2.24
C PRO A 95 17.94 28.51 3.04
N MET A 96 18.16 27.33 3.60
CA MET A 96 19.35 26.96 4.40
C MET A 96 19.53 27.73 5.73
N ASP A 97 18.51 28.45 6.22
CA ASP A 97 18.57 29.04 7.56
C ASP A 97 18.80 27.98 8.64
N ALA A 98 19.59 28.31 9.68
CA ALA A 98 19.95 27.40 10.76
C ALA A 98 18.75 26.75 11.45
N ASN A 99 17.66 27.50 11.65
CA ASN A 99 16.41 26.97 12.22
C ASN A 99 15.78 25.90 11.32
N LEU A 100 15.77 26.12 10.00
CA LEU A 100 15.21 25.15 9.05
C LEU A 100 16.04 23.87 9.04
N VAL A 101 17.37 24.00 9.00
CA VAL A 101 18.30 22.86 9.05
C VAL A 101 18.16 22.10 10.37
N SER A 102 18.09 22.80 11.51
CA SER A 102 17.95 22.16 12.82
C SER A 102 16.63 21.39 12.99
N ILE A 103 15.53 21.90 12.43
CA ILE A 103 14.21 21.26 12.58
C ILE A 103 14.06 20.08 11.62
N THR A 104 14.57 20.21 10.40
CA THR A 104 14.27 19.26 9.31
C THR A 104 15.43 18.34 8.96
N GLY A 105 16.65 18.65 9.39
CA GLY A 105 17.86 18.00 8.88
C GLY A 105 18.13 18.30 7.40
N ALA A 106 17.54 19.37 6.84
CA ALA A 106 17.71 19.70 5.43
C ALA A 106 19.18 19.96 5.10
N LEU A 107 19.62 19.36 3.99
CA LEU A 107 20.95 19.51 3.41
C LEU A 107 20.81 20.00 1.98
N GLU A 108 21.85 20.66 1.48
CA GLU A 108 21.91 21.03 0.07
C GLU A 108 21.97 19.74 -0.78
N PRO A 109 21.06 19.57 -1.76
CA PRO A 109 21.04 18.37 -2.58
C PRO A 109 22.32 18.31 -3.42
N SER A 110 22.97 17.14 -3.45
CA SER A 110 24.23 16.95 -4.19
C SER A 110 24.11 17.13 -5.71
N GLY A 111 22.90 17.14 -6.26
CA GLY A 111 22.63 17.17 -7.70
C GLY A 111 22.98 15.86 -8.43
N VAL A 112 23.59 14.89 -7.75
CA VAL A 112 23.94 13.59 -8.32
C VAL A 112 22.72 12.68 -8.30
N ALA A 113 22.33 12.16 -9.46
CA ALA A 113 21.22 11.21 -9.55
C ALA A 113 21.55 9.93 -8.76
N ILE A 114 20.64 9.54 -7.86
CA ILE A 114 20.76 8.26 -7.16
C ILE A 114 20.48 7.16 -8.18
N ALA A 115 21.49 6.33 -8.46
CA ALA A 115 21.30 5.15 -9.30
C ALA A 115 20.24 4.25 -8.66
N ALA A 116 19.07 4.15 -9.27
CA ALA A 116 18.09 3.15 -8.90
C ALA A 116 18.79 1.80 -9.10
N GLY A 117 19.09 1.09 -8.00
CA GLY A 117 19.86 -0.16 -8.06
C GLY A 117 19.28 -1.17 -9.06
N PRO A 118 20.00 -2.26 -9.39
CA PRO A 118 19.63 -3.14 -10.50
C PRO A 118 18.19 -3.62 -10.36
N SER A 119 17.37 -3.36 -11.38
CA SER A 119 16.09 -4.03 -11.56
C SER A 119 16.37 -5.52 -11.69
N LYS A 120 16.06 -6.31 -10.67
CA LYS A 120 16.01 -7.77 -10.85
C LYS A 120 15.02 -8.01 -12.00
N PRO A 121 15.44 -8.62 -13.12
CA PRO A 121 14.51 -8.88 -14.21
C PRO A 121 13.44 -9.82 -13.66
N GLU A 122 12.17 -9.41 -13.77
CA GLU A 122 11.05 -10.30 -13.54
C GLU A 122 11.25 -11.52 -14.44
N ARG A 123 11.48 -12.68 -13.83
CA ARG A 123 11.47 -13.94 -14.55
C ARG A 123 10.05 -14.12 -15.08
N SER A 124 9.86 -13.88 -16.37
CA SER A 124 8.67 -14.28 -17.10
C SER A 124 8.48 -15.78 -16.90
N HIS A 125 7.49 -16.18 -16.10
CA HIS A 125 7.01 -17.55 -16.06
C HIS A 125 6.33 -17.84 -17.40
N HIS A 126 7.12 -18.16 -18.41
CA HIS A 126 6.62 -18.74 -19.64
C HIS A 126 6.19 -20.17 -19.28
N ALA A 127 4.88 -20.37 -19.15
CA ALA A 127 4.29 -21.68 -19.00
C ALA A 127 4.63 -22.50 -20.25
N GLU A 128 5.66 -23.33 -20.13
CA GLU A 128 6.04 -24.34 -21.11
C GLU A 128 4.93 -25.38 -21.19
N ARG A 129 3.92 -25.12 -22.03
CA ARG A 129 2.91 -26.10 -22.39
C ARG A 129 3.57 -27.12 -23.32
N LYS A 130 4.20 -28.13 -22.71
CA LYS A 130 4.80 -29.27 -23.42
C LYS A 130 3.71 -30.06 -24.13
N GLY A 131 3.58 -29.83 -25.43
CA GLY A 131 2.85 -30.69 -26.34
C GLY A 131 3.51 -32.05 -26.39
N ARG A 132 2.79 -33.10 -25.99
CA ARG A 132 3.23 -34.49 -26.13
C ARG A 132 2.49 -35.08 -27.33
N GLN A 133 3.10 -34.95 -28.51
CA GLN A 133 2.79 -35.79 -29.67
C GLN A 133 3.51 -37.12 -29.49
N SER A 134 2.78 -38.22 -29.60
CA SER A 134 3.32 -39.56 -29.83
C SER A 134 2.23 -40.41 -30.45
N ALA A 135 2.24 -40.48 -31.77
CA ALA A 135 1.56 -41.51 -32.53
C ALA A 135 2.28 -42.85 -32.33
N GLY A 136 1.52 -43.94 -32.19
CA GLY A 136 2.07 -45.30 -32.05
C GLY A 136 0.97 -46.35 -32.11
N THR A 137 0.77 -46.89 -33.30
CA THR A 137 -0.13 -48.01 -33.64
C THR A 137 0.35 -49.31 -32.97
N SER A 138 -0.57 -50.13 -32.45
CA SER A 138 -0.71 -51.57 -32.79
C SER A 138 -1.54 -52.37 -31.76
N GLY A 139 -2.63 -52.98 -32.23
CA GLY A 139 -2.77 -54.44 -32.16
C GLY A 139 -3.41 -55.11 -30.94
N ARG A 140 -4.53 -55.79 -31.24
CA ARG A 140 -5.06 -57.07 -30.69
C ARG A 140 -6.01 -57.06 -29.47
N ASN A 141 -7.29 -57.30 -29.83
CA ASN A 141 -8.23 -58.29 -29.28
C ASN A 141 -7.72 -59.11 -28.09
N HIS A 142 -8.57 -59.32 -27.07
CA HIS A 142 -9.10 -60.65 -26.71
C HIS A 142 -10.41 -60.52 -25.91
N ARG A 143 -11.30 -61.47 -26.20
CA ARG A 143 -12.65 -61.67 -25.67
C ARG A 143 -12.62 -62.28 -24.26
N GLY A 144 -13.69 -62.06 -23.49
CA GLY A 144 -14.29 -63.11 -22.67
C GLY A 144 -14.41 -62.81 -21.17
N GLY A 145 -15.64 -62.93 -20.65
CA GLY A 145 -15.87 -63.22 -19.23
C GLY A 145 -16.88 -62.32 -18.50
N ARG A 146 -18.18 -62.56 -18.69
CA ARG A 146 -19.23 -62.37 -17.66
C ARG A 146 -19.27 -63.64 -16.78
N PRO A 147 -20.01 -63.72 -15.65
CA PRO A 147 -20.64 -62.70 -14.78
C PRO A 147 -20.43 -63.03 -13.26
N HIS A 148 -21.09 -62.29 -12.34
CA HIS A 148 -21.84 -62.76 -11.13
C HIS A 148 -22.02 -61.56 -10.16
N ARG A 149 -23.26 -61.11 -9.86
CA ARG A 149 -24.18 -61.55 -8.76
C ARG A 149 -23.63 -61.11 -7.39
N ALA A 150 -24.30 -60.47 -6.43
CA ALA A 150 -25.69 -60.21 -6.09
C ALA A 150 -25.71 -58.92 -5.23
N GLY A 151 -26.76 -58.11 -5.22
CA GLY A 151 -27.79 -58.18 -4.18
C GLY A 151 -28.10 -56.74 -3.75
N LYS A 152 -29.28 -56.20 -4.08
CA LYS A 152 -30.58 -56.32 -3.40
C LYS A 152 -30.80 -55.14 -2.43
N THR A 153 -31.78 -54.30 -2.82
CA THR A 153 -32.89 -53.75 -2.00
C THR A 153 -32.52 -52.87 -0.79
N LYS A 154 -33.24 -51.80 -0.43
CA LYS A 154 -34.63 -51.37 -0.65
C LYS A 154 -34.76 -49.97 -0.02
N GLN A 155 -35.68 -49.15 -0.55
CA GLN A 155 -36.65 -48.29 0.17
C GLN A 155 -36.15 -47.29 1.22
N ALA A 156 -36.79 -46.17 1.55
CA ALA A 156 -37.89 -45.35 1.04
C ALA A 156 -38.09 -44.29 2.15
N GLY A 157 -38.72 -43.16 1.82
CA GLY A 157 -39.17 -42.16 2.79
C GLY A 157 -38.28 -40.91 2.75
N GLY A 158 -38.73 -39.75 2.29
CA GLY A 158 -40.07 -39.19 2.36
C GLY A 158 -40.22 -38.44 3.68
N PHE A 159 -39.97 -37.13 3.67
CA PHE A 159 -40.61 -36.22 4.61
C PHE A 159 -40.90 -34.87 3.98
N LYS A 160 -42.16 -34.48 4.15
CA LYS A 160 -42.88 -33.29 3.68
C LYS A 160 -42.99 -32.34 4.88
N GLY A 161 -43.04 -31.03 4.66
CA GLY A 161 -43.47 -30.07 5.69
C GLY A 161 -42.82 -28.69 5.49
N ARG A 162 -43.34 -27.77 4.68
CA ARG A 162 -44.57 -26.96 4.81
C ARG A 162 -44.37 -25.69 5.67
N GLU A 163 -44.21 -24.57 4.96
CA GLU A 163 -45.01 -23.33 5.02
C GLU A 163 -45.22 -22.60 6.36
N ARG A 164 -44.87 -21.29 6.40
CA ARG A 164 -45.78 -20.12 6.59
C ARG A 164 -44.93 -18.82 6.66
N ARG A 165 -45.18 -17.81 5.81
CA ARG A 165 -46.05 -16.62 6.01
C ARG A 165 -45.76 -15.88 7.33
N GLY A 166 -45.55 -14.57 7.42
CA GLY A 166 -45.63 -13.44 6.49
C GLY A 166 -45.55 -12.13 7.29
N ALA A 167 -45.47 -11.01 6.57
CA ALA A 167 -45.85 -9.63 6.91
C ALA A 167 -45.45 -9.03 8.29
N LYS A 168 -44.62 -7.98 8.24
CA LYS A 168 -45.05 -6.58 8.43
C LYS A 168 -44.08 -5.65 7.71
#